data_AF-A0AA88UFA3-F1
#
_entry.id   AF-A0AA88UFA3-F1
#
_cell.length_a   1.000
_cell.length_b   1.000
_cell.length_c   1.000
_cell.angle_alpha   90.00
_cell.angle_beta   90.00
_cell.angle_gamma   90.00
#
_symmetry.space_group_name_H-M   'P 1'
#
loop_
_entity.id
_entity.type
_entity.pdbx_description
1 polymer ?
#
loop_
_entity_poly.entity_id
_entity_poly.type
_entity_poly.pdbx_seq_one_letter_code
_entity_poly.pdbx_strand_id
1 'polypeptide(L)'
;MANYDLTPRIAPNLDRHLVFPLLEFLQERGLYPDELILKFKIELLNNTNMVDYAMDIHKSLYHTEDVPQGCHVVCVVYSIGCYVDLGSGVNCLGFLMFVDMVERRVEVVARLKALEEAAAPLITFLQNAKAVQELRADQHYNLQMLSERHQIGPEQIEALYQYAKFQFECGNYSGASDYLYQYRALCTDSERSLSALWGKLAAEILMQNWDLAHEELNQLKDIIDSKVILNDPFLGKRVVESNFSTVPLRDEFLENARLFIFETYCRIHQRIDMG
;
A
#
# COMPACT_ATOMS: atom_id res chain seq x y z
N MET A 1 21.41 17.39 16.37
CA MET A 1 20.24 16.49 16.51
C MET A 1 19.07 17.16 15.82
N ALA A 2 18.30 16.40 15.06
CA ALA A 2 17.27 16.90 14.15
C ALA A 2 16.06 17.47 14.92
N ASN A 3 16.25 18.62 15.57
CA ASN A 3 15.24 19.28 16.41
C ASN A 3 13.99 19.71 15.61
N TYR A 4 14.07 19.69 14.28
CA TYR A 4 13.00 20.05 13.35
C TYR A 4 12.57 18.88 12.47
N ASP A 5 12.97 17.65 12.81
CA ASP A 5 12.51 16.47 12.07
C ASP A 5 11.04 16.17 12.37
N LEU A 6 10.21 16.28 11.33
CA LEU A 6 8.79 15.99 11.39
C LEU A 6 8.47 14.56 10.95
N THR A 7 9.45 13.79 10.48
CA THR A 7 9.25 12.42 9.99
C THR A 7 8.55 11.53 11.02
N PRO A 8 8.90 11.54 12.32
CA PRO A 8 8.19 10.72 13.33
C PRO A 8 6.72 11.13 13.52
N ARG A 9 6.37 12.39 13.23
CA ARG A 9 4.99 12.88 13.33
C ARG A 9 4.18 12.61 12.06
N ILE A 10 4.84 12.58 10.91
CA ILE A 10 4.19 12.41 9.61
C ILE A 10 4.07 10.92 9.25
N ALA A 11 5.09 10.11 9.54
CA ALA A 11 5.17 8.71 9.13
C ALA A 11 3.98 7.83 9.60
N PRO A 12 3.43 7.98 10.83
CA PRO A 12 2.24 7.24 11.24
C PRO A 12 0.98 7.56 10.41
N ASN A 13 1.00 8.69 9.71
CA ASN A 13 -0.09 9.18 8.87
C ASN A 13 0.04 8.80 7.39
N LEU A 14 1.11 8.10 7.02
CA LEU A 14 1.41 7.75 5.64
C LEU A 14 1.35 6.24 5.41
N ASP A 15 1.16 5.87 4.14
CA ASP A 15 1.33 4.49 3.73
C ASP A 15 2.79 4.12 3.91
N ARG A 16 3.04 2.87 4.29
CA ARG A 16 4.39 2.32 4.45
C ARG A 16 5.28 2.60 3.23
N HIS A 17 4.73 2.50 2.01
CA HIS A 17 5.47 2.77 0.77
C HIS A 17 5.86 4.25 0.63
N LEU A 18 5.03 5.18 1.13
CA LEU A 18 5.28 6.62 1.12
C LEU A 18 6.28 7.08 2.19
N VAL A 19 6.61 6.22 3.17
CA VAL A 19 7.63 6.50 4.18
C VAL A 19 9.05 6.27 3.62
N PHE A 20 9.23 5.40 2.62
CA PHE A 20 10.57 5.13 2.06
C PHE A 20 11.27 6.37 1.48
N PRO A 21 10.61 7.21 0.64
CA PRO A 21 11.25 8.43 0.13
C PRO A 21 11.68 9.40 1.24
N LEU A 22 10.95 9.44 2.36
CA LEU A 22 11.32 10.24 3.52
C LEU A 22 12.58 9.68 4.20
N LEU A 23 12.66 8.35 4.38
CA LEU A 23 13.84 7.70 4.95
C LEU A 23 15.07 7.84 4.05
N GLU A 24 14.89 7.75 2.72
CA GLU A 24 15.95 8.01 1.74
C GLU A 24 16.46 9.45 1.84
N PHE A 25 15.56 10.43 1.94
CA PHE A 25 15.94 11.82 2.15
C PHE A 25 16.72 12.03 3.46
N LEU A 26 16.30 11.39 4.57
CA LEU A 26 17.02 11.46 5.84
C LEU A 26 18.43 10.85 5.75
N GLN A 27 18.58 9.78 4.96
CA GLN A 27 19.85 9.09 4.71
C GLN A 27 20.79 9.96 3.88
N GLU A 28 20.33 10.52 2.77
CA GLU A 28 21.12 11.41 1.91
C GLU A 28 21.63 12.66 2.64
N ARG A 29 20.84 13.17 3.60
CA ARG A 29 21.21 14.34 4.40
C ARG A 29 22.13 14.01 5.58
N GLY A 30 22.37 12.73 5.86
CA GLY A 30 23.20 12.29 6.98
C GLY A 30 22.69 12.78 8.35
N LEU A 31 21.38 12.95 8.50
CA LEU A 31 20.77 13.44 9.74
C LEU A 31 20.81 12.39 10.86
N TYR A 32 20.86 11.12 10.47
CA TYR A 32 20.96 9.96 11.36
C TYR A 32 22.06 9.00 10.84
N PRO A 33 22.60 8.11 11.71
CA PRO A 33 23.52 7.06 11.27
C PRO A 33 22.86 6.13 10.26
N ASP A 34 23.57 5.79 9.18
CA ASP A 34 23.05 4.93 8.11
C ASP A 34 22.57 3.57 8.62
N GLU A 35 23.29 2.96 9.57
CA GLU A 35 22.89 1.69 10.18
C GLU A 35 21.50 1.74 10.83
N LEU A 36 21.15 2.88 11.43
CA LEU A 36 19.85 3.06 12.08
C LEU A 36 18.75 3.19 11.04
N ILE A 37 18.99 3.96 9.97
CA ILE A 37 18.02 4.09 8.87
C ILE A 37 17.81 2.75 8.15
N LEU A 38 18.89 2.00 7.89
CA LEU A 38 18.80 0.68 7.24
C LEU A 38 18.02 -0.32 8.11
N LYS A 39 18.21 -0.32 9.43
CA LYS A 39 17.39 -1.14 10.35
C LYS A 39 15.92 -0.76 10.30
N PHE A 40 15.59 0.53 10.32
CA PHE A 40 14.21 0.99 10.17
C PHE A 40 13.60 0.62 8.82
N LYS A 41 14.36 0.71 7.74
CA LYS A 41 13.92 0.26 6.41
C LYS A 41 13.59 -1.24 6.42
N ILE A 42 14.43 -2.09 7.03
CA ILE A 42 14.16 -3.53 7.16
C ILE A 42 12.89 -3.79 7.98
N GLU A 43 12.72 -3.10 9.11
CA GLU A 43 11.53 -3.25 9.95
C GLU A 43 10.24 -2.91 9.18
N LEU A 44 10.28 -1.82 8.40
CA LEU A 44 9.15 -1.38 7.58
C LEU A 44 8.87 -2.36 6.43
N LEU A 45 9.91 -3.00 5.89
CA LEU A 45 9.82 -4.01 4.83
C LEU A 45 9.39 -5.39 5.30
N ASN A 46 9.56 -5.72 6.58
CA ASN A 46 9.16 -7.04 7.10
C ASN A 46 7.67 -7.33 6.85
N ASN A 47 6.84 -6.28 6.82
CA ASN A 47 5.40 -6.41 6.58
C ASN A 47 5.01 -6.19 5.11
N THR A 48 5.92 -5.82 4.21
CA THR A 48 5.65 -5.66 2.77
C THR A 48 6.01 -6.92 1.98
N ASN A 49 5.59 -6.97 0.71
CA ASN A 49 5.97 -8.01 -0.23
C ASN A 49 7.15 -7.57 -1.13
N MET A 50 7.85 -6.47 -0.80
CA MET A 50 9.05 -6.00 -1.50
C MET A 50 10.29 -6.79 -1.06
N VAL A 51 10.24 -8.12 -1.24
CA VAL A 51 11.25 -9.05 -0.71
C VAL A 51 12.62 -8.80 -1.33
N ASP A 52 12.68 -8.53 -2.64
CA ASP A 52 13.94 -8.24 -3.35
C ASP A 52 14.63 -6.98 -2.79
N TYR A 53 13.89 -5.90 -2.58
CA TYR A 53 14.42 -4.67 -1.96
C TYR A 53 14.85 -4.89 -0.49
N ALA A 54 14.10 -5.69 0.28
CA ALA A 54 14.46 -6.05 1.64
C ALA A 54 15.76 -6.86 1.71
N MET A 55 15.95 -7.81 0.79
CA MET A 55 17.17 -8.58 0.66
C MET A 55 18.36 -7.68 0.32
N ASP A 56 18.21 -6.74 -0.62
CA ASP A 56 19.29 -5.82 -1.00
C ASP A 56 19.73 -4.91 0.16
N ILE A 57 18.78 -4.42 0.97
CA ILE A 57 19.08 -3.64 2.17
C ILE A 57 19.78 -4.51 3.22
N HIS A 58 19.32 -5.75 3.42
CA HIS A 58 19.97 -6.68 4.36
C HIS A 58 21.41 -7.00 3.94
N LYS A 59 21.64 -7.24 2.64
CA LYS A 59 22.99 -7.42 2.07
C LYS A 59 23.87 -6.19 2.31
N SER A 60 23.32 -5.00 2.13
CA SER A 60 24.03 -3.74 2.34
C SER A 60 24.40 -3.51 3.82
N LEU A 61 23.54 -3.94 4.76
CA LEU A 61 23.75 -3.75 6.19
C LEU A 61 24.74 -4.74 6.80
N TYR A 62 24.73 -6.00 6.36
CA TYR A 62 25.54 -7.08 6.95
C TYR A 62 26.71 -7.53 6.09
N HIS A 63 26.86 -6.99 4.87
CA HIS A 63 27.90 -7.37 3.90
C HIS A 63 27.94 -8.88 3.61
N THR A 64 26.82 -9.58 3.76
CA THR A 64 26.66 -10.98 3.39
C THR A 64 26.20 -11.06 1.94
N GLU A 65 27.10 -11.43 1.03
CA GLU A 65 26.82 -11.40 -0.41
C GLU A 65 25.88 -12.54 -0.87
N ASP A 66 25.89 -13.71 -0.22
CA ASP A 66 25.08 -14.89 -0.60
C ASP A 66 24.87 -15.87 0.57
N VAL A 67 23.86 -16.77 0.44
CA VAL A 67 23.76 -17.99 1.26
C VAL A 67 25.10 -18.73 1.12
N PRO A 68 25.85 -19.01 2.20
CA PRO A 68 27.06 -19.82 2.08
C PRO A 68 26.65 -21.18 1.51
N GLN A 69 27.09 -21.50 0.29
CA GLN A 69 26.84 -22.78 -0.39
C GLN A 69 27.47 -24.00 0.32
N GLY A 70 27.90 -23.85 1.58
CA GLY A 70 28.42 -24.92 2.43
C GLY A 70 27.67 -25.09 3.76
N CYS A 71 26.61 -24.32 4.03
CA CYS A 71 25.76 -24.57 5.19
C CYS A 71 24.77 -25.68 4.83
N HIS A 72 25.26 -26.92 4.78
CA HIS A 72 24.39 -28.07 4.95
C HIS A 72 23.62 -27.83 6.23
N VAL A 73 22.34 -27.54 6.07
CA VAL A 73 21.34 -27.52 7.12
C VAL A 73 21.40 -28.90 7.77
N VAL A 74 22.24 -29.06 8.80
CA VAL A 74 22.04 -30.07 9.83
C VAL A 74 20.97 -29.52 10.78
N CYS A 75 19.85 -29.09 10.22
CA CYS A 75 18.59 -29.03 10.95
C CYS A 75 18.03 -30.46 10.93
N VAL A 76 18.77 -31.37 11.57
CA VAL A 76 18.16 -32.58 12.06
C VAL A 76 17.36 -32.14 13.27
N VAL A 77 16.05 -32.16 13.06
CA VAL A 77 14.99 -32.09 14.06
C VAL A 77 15.38 -32.89 15.30
N TYR A 78 15.92 -32.25 16.33
CA TYR A 78 15.86 -32.77 17.69
C TYR A 78 15.71 -31.61 18.66
N SER A 79 14.53 -31.57 19.27
CA SER A 79 14.23 -30.89 20.51
C SER A 79 15.43 -30.93 21.46
N ILE A 80 15.73 -29.78 22.07
CA ILE A 80 16.75 -29.51 23.12
C ILE A 80 17.99 -28.77 22.57
N GLY A 81 17.95 -27.44 22.71
CA GLY A 81 19.13 -26.58 22.91
C GLY A 81 20.11 -26.43 21.75
N CYS A 82 20.00 -25.33 21.00
CA CYS A 82 21.08 -24.89 20.10
C CYS A 82 22.28 -24.43 20.92
N TYR A 83 23.29 -25.30 21.07
CA TYR A 83 24.64 -24.87 21.42
C TYR A 83 25.37 -24.56 20.10
N VAL A 84 25.49 -23.29 19.77
CA VAL A 84 26.23 -22.82 18.59
C VAL A 84 27.70 -22.75 18.98
N ASP A 85 28.54 -23.56 18.33
CA ASP A 85 29.99 -23.49 18.45
C ASP A 85 30.46 -22.16 17.84
N LEU A 86 30.84 -21.21 18.71
CA LEU A 86 31.32 -19.87 18.39
C LEU A 86 32.73 -19.94 17.79
N GLY A 87 32.84 -20.43 16.56
CA GLY A 87 34.11 -20.53 15.81
C GLY A 87 34.27 -19.52 14.67
N SER A 88 33.21 -18.83 14.26
CA SER A 88 33.29 -17.79 13.22
C SER A 88 32.23 -16.73 13.49
N GLY A 89 32.61 -15.45 13.45
CA GLY A 89 31.78 -14.30 13.78
C GLY A 89 30.62 -14.02 12.81
N VAL A 90 29.91 -15.05 12.37
CA VAL A 90 28.66 -14.95 11.63
C VAL A 90 27.53 -14.72 12.60
N ASN A 91 26.84 -13.59 12.47
CA ASN A 91 25.61 -13.29 13.19
C ASN A 91 24.54 -14.31 12.79
N CYS A 92 24.37 -15.39 13.57
CA CYS A 92 23.38 -16.44 13.31
C CYS A 92 21.95 -15.90 13.15
N LEU A 93 21.63 -14.78 13.82
CA LEU A 93 20.35 -14.09 13.67
C LEU A 93 20.14 -13.52 12.27
N GLY A 94 21.18 -12.90 11.70
CA GLY A 94 21.14 -12.35 10.33
C GLY A 94 21.08 -13.45 9.27
N PHE A 95 21.68 -14.62 9.55
CA PHE A 95 21.58 -15.79 8.68
C PHE A 95 20.16 -16.40 8.66
N LEU A 96 19.53 -16.57 9.83
CA LEU A 96 18.16 -17.10 9.92
C LEU A 96 17.15 -16.21 9.19
N MET A 97 17.25 -14.90 9.38
CA MET A 97 16.39 -13.92 8.70
C MET A 97 16.55 -13.93 7.17
N PHE A 98 17.78 -14.16 6.66
CA PHE A 98 18.02 -14.20 5.22
C PHE A 98 17.40 -15.44 4.56
N VAL A 99 17.45 -16.61 5.23
CA VAL A 99 16.80 -17.83 4.74
C VAL A 99 15.27 -17.66 4.72
N ASP A 100 14.70 -17.07 5.77
CA ASP A 100 13.26 -16.76 5.84
C ASP A 100 12.82 -15.82 4.69
N MET A 101 13.64 -14.83 4.32
CA MET A 101 13.34 -13.93 3.19
C MET A 101 13.34 -14.65 1.83
N VAL A 102 14.23 -15.62 1.62
CA VAL A 102 14.27 -16.41 0.38
C VAL A 102 13.04 -17.31 0.25
N GLU A 103 12.59 -17.93 1.34
CA GLU A 103 11.36 -18.72 1.35
C GLU A 103 10.13 -17.84 1.08
N ARG A 104 10.05 -16.67 1.73
CA ARG A 104 9.00 -15.67 1.48
C ARG A 104 8.97 -15.21 0.03
N ARG A 105 10.12 -15.09 -0.65
CA ARG A 105 10.17 -14.74 -2.08
C ARG A 105 9.40 -15.75 -2.93
N VAL A 106 9.58 -17.06 -2.64
CA VAL A 106 8.89 -18.14 -3.38
C VAL A 106 7.38 -18.06 -3.15
N GLU A 107 6.94 -17.83 -1.91
CA GLU A 107 5.53 -17.67 -1.57
C GLU A 107 4.91 -16.44 -2.27
N VAL A 108 5.57 -15.29 -2.21
CA VAL A 108 5.12 -14.04 -2.83
C VAL A 108 4.97 -14.20 -4.34
N VAL A 109 5.96 -14.81 -5.00
CA VAL A 109 5.89 -15.05 -6.45
C VAL A 109 4.80 -16.07 -6.82
N ALA A 110 4.60 -17.12 -6.00
CA ALA A 110 3.53 -18.08 -6.23
C ALA A 110 2.14 -17.42 -6.10
N ARG A 111 1.95 -16.59 -5.07
CA ARG A 111 0.71 -15.84 -4.86
C ARG A 111 0.45 -14.81 -5.95
N LEU A 112 1.49 -14.12 -6.44
CA LEU A 112 1.38 -13.19 -7.57
C LEU A 112 0.81 -13.90 -8.80
N LYS A 113 1.40 -15.06 -9.16
CA LYS A 113 0.97 -15.86 -10.32
C LYS A 113 -0.46 -16.36 -10.18
N ALA A 114 -0.85 -16.85 -9.01
CA ALA A 114 -2.21 -17.32 -8.77
C ALA A 114 -3.25 -16.19 -8.92
N LEU A 115 -2.94 -14.98 -8.42
CA LEU A 115 -3.81 -13.81 -8.58
C LEU A 115 -3.86 -13.32 -10.04
N GLU A 116 -2.73 -13.35 -10.74
CA GLU A 116 -2.66 -13.02 -12.16
C GLU A 116 -3.51 -13.97 -13.01
N GLU A 117 -3.40 -15.28 -12.78
CA GLU A 117 -4.22 -16.30 -13.47
C GLU A 117 -5.72 -16.13 -13.20
N ALA A 118 -6.09 -15.78 -11.96
CA ALA A 118 -7.48 -15.50 -11.59
C ALA A 118 -8.02 -14.22 -12.27
N ALA A 119 -7.19 -13.20 -12.45
CA ALA A 119 -7.55 -11.94 -13.10
C ALA A 119 -7.37 -11.97 -14.64
N ALA A 120 -6.70 -12.98 -15.19
CA ALA A 120 -6.33 -13.07 -16.60
C ALA A 120 -7.49 -12.91 -17.60
N PRO A 121 -8.70 -13.49 -17.37
CA PRO A 121 -9.83 -13.29 -18.27
C PRO A 121 -10.23 -11.80 -18.38
N LEU A 122 -10.20 -11.09 -17.25
CA LEU A 122 -10.55 -9.67 -17.19
C LEU A 122 -9.42 -8.80 -17.77
N ILE A 123 -8.16 -9.10 -17.48
CA ILE A 123 -7.01 -8.38 -18.05
C ILE A 123 -7.00 -8.53 -19.59
N THR A 124 -7.24 -9.74 -20.09
CA THR A 124 -7.31 -10.00 -21.55
C THR A 124 -8.45 -9.20 -22.20
N PHE A 125 -9.60 -9.09 -21.53
CA PHE A 125 -10.69 -8.23 -22.00
C PHE A 125 -10.27 -6.75 -22.03
N LEU A 126 -9.62 -6.26 -20.98
CA LEU A 126 -9.20 -4.86 -20.84
C LEU A 126 -8.08 -4.47 -21.83
N GLN A 127 -7.24 -5.41 -22.25
CA GLN A 127 -6.26 -5.18 -23.33
C GLN A 127 -6.92 -4.96 -24.71
N ASN A 128 -8.15 -5.45 -24.91
CA ASN A 128 -8.88 -5.27 -26.15
C ASN A 128 -9.54 -3.89 -26.20
N ALA A 129 -8.87 -2.91 -26.81
CA ALA A 129 -9.34 -1.52 -26.92
C ALA A 129 -10.77 -1.37 -27.50
N LYS A 130 -11.19 -2.27 -28.40
CA LYS A 130 -12.56 -2.28 -28.95
C LYS A 130 -13.62 -2.71 -27.94
N ALA A 131 -13.27 -3.63 -27.05
CA ALA A 131 -14.17 -4.15 -26.03
C ALA A 131 -14.33 -3.14 -24.87
N VAL A 132 -13.26 -2.41 -24.54
CA VAL A 132 -13.30 -1.31 -23.56
C VAL A 132 -14.20 -0.16 -24.03
N GLN A 133 -14.27 0.10 -25.35
CA GLN A 133 -15.20 1.10 -25.90
C GLN A 133 -16.69 0.70 -25.78
N GLU A 134 -16.99 -0.58 -25.59
CA GLU A 134 -18.37 -1.04 -25.34
C GLU A 134 -18.81 -0.78 -23.89
N LEU A 135 -17.87 -0.48 -22.98
CA LEU A 135 -18.19 -0.14 -21.60
C LEU A 135 -18.96 1.18 -21.55
N ARG A 136 -20.10 1.15 -20.87
CA ARG A 136 -20.97 2.32 -20.66
C ARG A 136 -20.67 2.97 -19.32
N ALA A 137 -21.22 4.17 -19.12
CA ALA A 137 -21.18 4.83 -17.80
C ALA A 137 -21.96 4.06 -16.72
N ASP A 138 -22.90 3.17 -17.12
CA ASP A 138 -23.67 2.35 -16.20
C ASP A 138 -22.91 1.05 -15.86
N GLN A 139 -22.47 0.97 -14.60
CA GLN A 139 -21.72 -0.15 -14.05
C GLN A 139 -22.56 -1.44 -14.00
N HIS A 140 -23.87 -1.36 -13.75
CA HIS A 140 -24.73 -2.54 -13.66
C HIS A 140 -24.89 -3.21 -15.03
N TYR A 141 -25.02 -2.40 -16.08
CA TYR A 141 -25.04 -2.91 -17.45
C TYR A 141 -23.71 -3.57 -17.83
N ASN A 142 -22.59 -2.95 -17.46
CA ASN A 142 -21.26 -3.51 -17.75
C ASN A 142 -21.08 -4.88 -17.08
N LEU A 143 -21.49 -5.04 -15.82
CA LEU A 143 -21.43 -6.32 -15.12
C LEU A 143 -22.30 -7.40 -15.79
N GLN A 144 -23.53 -7.05 -16.20
CA GLN A 144 -24.40 -7.99 -16.89
C GLN A 144 -23.83 -8.40 -18.25
N MET A 145 -23.31 -7.47 -19.04
CA MET A 145 -22.67 -7.76 -20.32
C MET A 145 -21.43 -8.65 -20.17
N LEU A 146 -20.59 -8.36 -19.17
CA LEU A 146 -19.37 -9.13 -18.87
C LEU A 146 -19.69 -10.57 -18.42
N SER A 147 -20.72 -10.74 -17.59
CA SER A 147 -21.14 -12.08 -17.14
C SER A 147 -21.78 -12.90 -18.27
N GLU A 148 -22.65 -12.30 -19.08
CA GLU A 148 -23.37 -13.02 -20.15
C GLU A 148 -22.48 -13.37 -21.35
N ARG A 149 -21.60 -12.45 -21.78
CA ARG A 149 -20.78 -12.63 -22.99
C ARG A 149 -19.40 -13.20 -22.71
N HIS A 150 -18.80 -12.82 -21.59
CA HIS A 150 -17.40 -13.13 -21.29
C HIS A 150 -17.22 -14.07 -20.10
N GLN A 151 -18.30 -14.50 -19.43
CA GLN A 151 -18.26 -15.32 -18.21
C GLN A 151 -17.41 -14.69 -17.09
N ILE A 152 -17.28 -13.36 -17.11
CA ILE A 152 -16.57 -12.58 -16.10
C ILE A 152 -17.58 -12.22 -15.03
N GLY A 153 -17.45 -12.86 -13.87
CA GLY A 153 -18.25 -12.59 -12.68
C GLY A 153 -17.61 -11.56 -11.75
N PRO A 154 -18.28 -11.26 -10.62
CA PRO A 154 -17.74 -10.37 -9.59
C PRO A 154 -16.46 -10.92 -8.95
N GLU A 155 -16.25 -12.24 -9.00
CA GLU A 155 -15.03 -12.88 -8.50
C GLU A 155 -13.77 -12.43 -9.25
N GLN A 156 -13.83 -12.32 -10.59
CA GLN A 156 -12.69 -11.87 -11.39
C GLN A 156 -12.38 -10.38 -11.17
N ILE A 157 -13.41 -9.58 -10.87
CA ILE A 157 -13.25 -8.14 -10.55
C ILE A 157 -12.59 -7.99 -9.18
N GLU A 158 -13.01 -8.77 -8.18
CA GLU A 158 -12.34 -8.81 -6.88
C GLU A 158 -10.91 -9.37 -6.98
N ALA A 159 -10.68 -10.37 -7.83
CA ALA A 159 -9.34 -10.88 -8.12
C ALA A 159 -8.44 -9.79 -8.73
N LEU A 160 -8.96 -8.94 -9.63
CA LEU A 160 -8.22 -7.79 -10.16
C LEU A 160 -7.85 -6.78 -9.07
N TYR A 161 -8.75 -6.49 -8.13
CA TYR A 161 -8.43 -5.62 -7.00
C TYR A 161 -7.32 -6.20 -6.11
N GLN A 162 -7.42 -7.49 -5.78
CA GLN A 162 -6.40 -8.17 -4.99
C GLN A 162 -5.06 -8.22 -5.73
N TYR A 163 -5.08 -8.45 -7.04
CA TYR A 163 -3.89 -8.41 -7.90
C TYR A 163 -3.27 -7.01 -7.93
N ALA A 164 -4.06 -5.95 -8.12
CA ALA A 164 -3.58 -4.58 -8.11
C ALA A 164 -2.97 -4.18 -6.75
N LYS A 165 -3.63 -4.55 -5.65
CA LYS A 165 -3.10 -4.37 -4.30
C LYS A 165 -1.78 -5.12 -4.11
N PHE A 166 -1.71 -6.36 -4.59
CA PHE A 166 -0.50 -7.17 -4.49
C PHE A 166 0.65 -6.59 -5.32
N GLN A 167 0.37 -6.07 -6.52
CA GLN A 167 1.34 -5.35 -7.35
C GLN A 167 1.88 -4.11 -6.62
N PHE A 168 1.01 -3.34 -5.96
CA PHE A 168 1.42 -2.21 -5.13
C PHE A 168 2.33 -2.64 -3.97
N GLU A 169 1.97 -3.71 -3.25
CA GLU A 169 2.77 -4.28 -2.15
C GLU A 169 4.13 -4.84 -2.61
N CYS A 170 4.24 -5.26 -3.88
CA CYS A 170 5.49 -5.68 -4.51
C CYS A 170 6.35 -4.50 -5.02
N GLY A 171 5.82 -3.28 -4.99
CA GLY A 171 6.51 -2.06 -5.46
C GLY A 171 6.28 -1.73 -6.93
N ASN A 172 5.37 -2.42 -7.63
CA ASN A 172 4.98 -2.08 -9.00
C ASN A 172 3.81 -1.09 -9.00
N TYR A 173 4.13 0.19 -8.84
CA TYR A 173 3.13 1.26 -8.71
C TYR A 173 2.43 1.60 -10.03
N SER A 174 3.14 1.56 -11.16
CA SER A 174 2.55 1.88 -12.47
C SER A 174 1.45 0.88 -12.85
N GLY A 175 1.73 -0.41 -12.74
CA GLY A 175 0.73 -1.44 -13.02
C GLY A 175 -0.44 -1.37 -12.04
N ALA A 176 -0.16 -1.15 -10.74
CA ALA A 176 -1.20 -1.00 -9.74
C ALA A 176 -2.16 0.17 -10.04
N SER A 177 -1.65 1.33 -10.45
CA SER A 177 -2.49 2.48 -10.80
C SER A 177 -3.46 2.17 -11.94
N ASP A 178 -2.96 1.56 -13.03
CA ASP A 178 -3.75 1.21 -14.20
C ASP A 178 -4.86 0.21 -13.86
N TYR A 179 -4.54 -0.84 -13.09
CA TYR A 179 -5.52 -1.84 -12.68
C TYR A 179 -6.57 -1.26 -11.71
N LEU A 180 -6.18 -0.37 -10.79
CA LEU A 180 -7.12 0.30 -9.88
C LEU A 180 -8.06 1.25 -10.62
N TYR A 181 -7.57 1.95 -11.65
CA TYR A 181 -8.40 2.76 -12.53
C TYR A 181 -9.45 1.91 -13.26
N GLN A 182 -9.02 0.80 -13.85
CA GLN A 182 -9.91 -0.15 -14.53
C GLN A 182 -10.93 -0.78 -13.56
N TYR A 183 -10.49 -1.14 -12.36
CA TYR A 183 -11.37 -1.66 -11.31
C TYR A 183 -12.47 -0.65 -10.93
N ARG A 184 -12.15 0.64 -10.77
CA ARG A 184 -13.14 1.68 -10.43
C ARG A 184 -14.22 1.85 -11.50
N ALA A 185 -13.89 1.63 -12.78
CA ALA A 185 -14.86 1.67 -13.87
C ALA A 185 -15.90 0.54 -13.80
N LEU A 186 -15.57 -0.57 -13.12
CA LEU A 186 -16.39 -1.78 -13.03
C LEU A 186 -17.00 -2.01 -11.64
N CYS A 187 -16.44 -1.40 -10.60
CA CYS A 187 -16.87 -1.58 -9.21
C CYS A 187 -18.18 -0.83 -8.91
N THR A 188 -19.15 -1.53 -8.32
CA THR A 188 -20.42 -0.95 -7.84
C THR A 188 -20.39 -0.52 -6.37
N ASP A 189 -19.40 -0.96 -5.61
CA ASP A 189 -19.27 -0.66 -4.17
C ASP A 189 -18.52 0.66 -3.93
N SER A 190 -19.19 1.58 -3.23
CA SER A 190 -18.65 2.91 -2.92
C SER A 190 -17.45 2.90 -1.97
N GLU A 191 -17.31 1.91 -1.08
CA GLU A 191 -16.19 1.81 -0.13
C GLU A 191 -14.96 1.21 -0.79
N ARG A 192 -15.16 0.16 -1.60
CA ARG A 192 -14.09 -0.43 -2.41
C ARG A 192 -13.59 0.53 -3.49
N SER A 193 -14.49 1.28 -4.13
CA SER A 193 -14.12 2.33 -5.08
C SER A 193 -13.31 3.46 -4.42
N LEU A 194 -13.66 3.86 -3.20
CA LEU A 194 -12.88 4.84 -2.42
C LEU A 194 -11.49 4.29 -2.05
N SER A 195 -11.41 3.02 -1.64
CA SER A 195 -10.14 2.36 -1.31
C SER A 195 -9.23 2.25 -2.54
N ALA A 196 -9.80 1.94 -3.71
CA ALA A 196 -9.06 1.91 -4.97
C ALA A 196 -8.55 3.30 -5.37
N LEU A 197 -9.32 4.36 -5.10
CA LEU A 197 -8.90 5.75 -5.34
C LEU A 197 -7.70 6.15 -4.45
N TRP A 198 -7.71 5.77 -3.17
CA TRP A 198 -6.55 5.98 -2.29
C TRP A 198 -5.29 5.25 -2.78
N GLY A 199 -5.43 3.97 -3.17
CA GLY A 199 -4.32 3.20 -3.72
C GLY A 199 -3.77 3.80 -5.01
N LYS A 200 -4.65 4.31 -5.89
CA LYS A 200 -4.25 5.00 -7.12
C LYS A 200 -3.49 6.29 -6.82
N LEU A 201 -4.02 7.12 -5.92
CA LEU A 201 -3.35 8.35 -5.47
C LEU A 201 -1.95 8.06 -4.91
N ALA A 202 -1.83 7.05 -4.03
CA ALA A 202 -0.55 6.64 -3.46
C ALA A 202 0.44 6.18 -4.54
N ALA A 203 -0.03 5.43 -5.54
CA ALA A 203 0.79 4.97 -6.66
C ALA A 203 1.28 6.14 -7.53
N GLU A 204 0.42 7.11 -7.85
CA GLU A 204 0.80 8.29 -8.65
C GLU A 204 1.81 9.19 -7.90
N ILE A 205 1.66 9.33 -6.58
CA ILE A 205 2.64 10.06 -5.75
C ILE A 205 4.01 9.36 -5.78
N LEU A 206 4.04 8.02 -5.65
CA LEU A 206 5.27 7.24 -5.69
C LEU A 206 5.95 7.27 -7.07
N MET A 207 5.16 7.40 -8.14
CA MET A 207 5.65 7.59 -9.50
C MET A 207 6.01 9.05 -9.84
N GLN A 208 5.80 9.99 -8.92
CA GLN A 208 6.04 11.43 -9.10
C GLN A 208 5.19 12.07 -10.21
N ASN A 209 4.02 11.51 -10.50
CA ASN A 209 3.07 12.02 -11.50
C ASN A 209 2.13 13.03 -10.85
N TRP A 210 2.61 14.25 -10.61
CA TRP A 210 1.88 15.25 -9.83
C TRP A 210 0.57 15.71 -10.46
N ASP A 211 0.48 15.73 -11.79
CA ASP A 211 -0.73 16.16 -12.51
C ASP A 211 -1.88 15.16 -12.27
N LEU A 212 -1.63 13.86 -12.49
CA LEU A 212 -2.60 12.80 -12.23
C LEU A 212 -2.90 12.67 -10.73
N ALA A 213 -1.90 12.78 -9.87
CA ALA A 213 -2.11 12.77 -8.42
C ALA A 213 -3.02 13.93 -7.97
N HIS A 214 -2.90 15.11 -8.58
CA HIS A 214 -3.78 16.24 -8.28
C HIS A 214 -5.23 15.98 -8.73
N GLU A 215 -5.42 15.39 -9.91
CA GLU A 215 -6.75 14.99 -10.39
C GLU A 215 -7.41 13.97 -9.45
N GLU A 216 -6.69 12.91 -9.06
CA GLU A 216 -7.21 11.89 -8.14
C GLU A 216 -7.48 12.47 -6.74
N LEU A 217 -6.65 13.41 -6.26
CA LEU A 217 -6.86 14.11 -4.99
C LEU A 217 -8.15 14.95 -5.01
N ASN A 218 -8.43 15.65 -6.11
CA ASN A 218 -9.67 16.43 -6.25
C ASN A 218 -10.89 15.51 -6.27
N GLN A 219 -10.86 14.39 -7.01
CA GLN A 219 -11.93 13.40 -6.99
C GLN A 219 -12.17 12.84 -5.58
N LEU A 220 -11.09 12.54 -4.86
CA LEU A 220 -11.14 12.00 -3.52
C LEU A 220 -11.76 13.00 -2.55
N LYS A 221 -11.36 14.27 -2.66
CA LYS A 221 -11.94 15.37 -1.90
C LYS A 221 -13.44 15.49 -2.15
N ASP A 222 -13.89 15.48 -3.41
CA ASP A 222 -15.30 15.60 -3.75
C ASP A 222 -16.14 14.45 -3.15
N ILE A 223 -15.61 13.22 -3.17
CA ILE A 223 -16.28 12.05 -2.56
C ILE A 223 -16.33 12.17 -1.04
N ILE A 224 -15.28 12.68 -0.40
CA ILE A 224 -15.24 12.85 1.05
C ILE A 224 -16.19 13.97 1.48
N ASP A 225 -16.12 15.13 0.82
CA ASP A 225 -16.97 16.28 1.11
C ASP A 225 -18.45 15.94 0.93
N SER A 226 -18.81 15.20 -0.13
CA SER A 226 -20.18 14.73 -0.33
C SER A 226 -20.66 13.74 0.73
N LYS A 227 -19.81 12.82 1.23
CA LYS A 227 -20.15 11.92 2.34
C LYS A 227 -20.28 12.65 3.67
N VAL A 228 -19.44 13.67 3.93
CA VAL A 228 -19.48 14.49 5.15
C VAL A 228 -20.77 15.31 5.22
N ILE A 229 -21.22 15.89 4.12
CA ILE A 229 -22.48 16.65 4.06
C ILE A 229 -23.70 15.77 4.39
N LEU A 230 -23.68 14.50 4.00
CA LEU A 230 -24.79 13.56 4.27
C LEU A 230 -24.79 13.02 5.71
N ASN A 231 -23.63 12.98 6.38
CA ASN A 231 -23.49 12.43 7.73
C ASN A 231 -23.57 13.48 8.86
N ASP A 232 -23.67 14.78 8.53
CA ASP A 232 -23.81 15.85 9.51
C ASP A 232 -25.29 16.03 9.92
N PRO A 233 -25.68 15.71 11.18
CA PRO A 233 -27.06 15.88 11.66
C PRO A 233 -27.53 17.33 11.74
N PHE A 234 -26.62 18.32 11.64
CA PHE A 234 -26.90 19.73 11.85
C PHE A 234 -27.00 20.55 10.55
N LEU A 235 -26.38 20.12 9.45
CA LEU A 235 -26.50 20.81 8.16
C LEU A 235 -27.85 20.59 7.45
N GLY A 236 -28.63 19.60 7.89
CA GLY A 236 -30.00 19.34 7.41
C GLY A 236 -31.09 20.28 7.96
N LYS A 237 -30.77 21.13 8.94
CA LYS A 237 -31.66 22.23 9.35
C LYS A 237 -31.02 23.54 8.96
N ARG A 238 -31.59 24.21 7.95
CA ARG A 238 -31.46 25.65 7.75
C ARG A 238 -31.77 26.35 9.08
N VAL A 239 -30.73 26.69 9.85
CA VAL A 239 -30.84 27.68 10.91
C VAL A 239 -30.77 29.04 10.22
N VAL A 240 -31.94 29.50 9.80
CA VAL A 240 -32.21 30.92 9.75
C VAL A 240 -32.15 31.38 11.20
N GLU A 241 -31.03 31.95 11.62
CA GLU A 241 -31.04 33.02 12.61
C GLU A 241 -29.65 33.66 12.69
N SER A 242 -29.58 34.83 12.07
CA SER A 242 -28.83 36.00 12.47
C SER A 242 -28.20 35.90 13.86
N ASN A 243 -26.89 35.65 13.92
CA ASN A 243 -25.94 36.43 14.72
C ASN A 243 -24.52 35.91 14.46
N PHE A 244 -23.76 36.72 13.73
CA PHE A 244 -22.37 36.50 13.38
C PHE A 244 -21.51 36.57 14.65
N SER A 245 -21.05 35.43 15.15
CA SER A 245 -19.88 35.37 16.02
C SER A 245 -18.95 34.29 15.44
N THR A 246 -17.80 34.74 14.95
CA THR A 246 -16.73 33.90 14.41
C THR A 246 -16.09 33.13 15.57
N VAL A 247 -16.62 31.94 15.85
CA VAL A 247 -16.06 30.93 16.76
C VAL A 247 -15.24 29.94 15.90
N PRO A 248 -14.10 29.39 16.37
CA PRO A 248 -13.06 28.73 15.56
C PRO A 248 -13.44 27.32 15.05
N LEU A 249 -14.65 27.19 14.49
CA LEU A 249 -15.18 25.96 13.93
C LEU A 249 -14.36 25.49 12.73
N ARG A 250 -13.70 26.40 12.00
CA ARG A 250 -12.90 26.04 10.82
C ARG A 250 -11.69 25.18 11.18
N ASP A 251 -10.97 25.53 12.23
CA ASP A 251 -9.77 24.81 12.61
C ASP A 251 -10.13 23.49 13.31
N GLU A 252 -11.19 23.49 14.12
CA GLU A 252 -11.74 22.27 14.72
C GLU A 252 -12.35 21.33 13.67
N PHE A 253 -13.01 21.87 12.64
CA PHE A 253 -13.51 21.11 11.50
C PHE A 253 -12.38 20.56 10.63
N LEU A 254 -11.33 21.35 10.36
CA LEU A 254 -10.16 20.89 9.60
C LEU A 254 -9.39 19.81 10.36
N GLU A 255 -9.27 19.92 11.68
CA GLU A 255 -8.61 18.93 12.52
C GLU A 255 -9.44 17.63 12.59
N ASN A 256 -10.76 17.74 12.77
CA ASN A 256 -11.67 16.59 12.75
C ASN A 256 -11.78 15.94 11.36
N ALA A 257 -11.76 16.72 10.29
CA ALA A 257 -11.72 16.22 8.92
C ALA A 257 -10.39 15.54 8.61
N ARG A 258 -9.26 16.10 9.07
CA ARG A 258 -7.95 15.43 9.00
C ARG A 258 -7.97 14.11 9.77
N LEU A 259 -8.47 14.11 11.00
CA LEU A 259 -8.58 12.91 11.83
C LEU A 259 -9.50 11.87 11.20
N PHE A 260 -10.58 12.27 10.51
CA PHE A 260 -11.52 11.36 9.86
C PHE A 260 -11.00 10.79 8.53
N ILE A 261 -10.36 11.63 7.71
CA ILE A 261 -9.63 11.20 6.50
C ILE A 261 -8.53 10.20 6.90
N PHE A 262 -7.81 10.53 7.97
CA PHE A 262 -6.76 9.71 8.55
C PHE A 262 -7.29 8.42 9.19
N GLU A 263 -8.41 8.46 9.91
CA GLU A 263 -9.05 7.27 10.53
C GLU A 263 -9.56 6.31 9.46
N THR A 264 -10.13 6.83 8.37
CA THR A 264 -10.61 6.04 7.24
C THR A 264 -9.45 5.37 6.51
N TYR A 265 -8.34 6.09 6.30
CA TYR A 265 -7.11 5.56 5.72
C TYR A 265 -6.45 4.49 6.63
N CYS A 266 -6.33 4.76 7.94
CA CYS A 266 -5.80 3.82 8.93
C CYS A 266 -6.63 2.55 9.10
N ARG A 267 -7.96 2.63 9.00
CA ARG A 267 -8.84 1.46 9.05
C ARG A 267 -8.61 0.51 7.87
N ILE A 268 -8.21 1.04 6.71
CA ILE A 268 -8.00 0.24 5.50
C ILE A 268 -6.61 -0.45 5.49
N HIS A 269 -5.58 0.13 6.14
CA HIS A 269 -4.19 -0.34 6.00
C HIS A 269 -3.54 -0.99 7.24
N GLN A 270 -4.29 -1.24 8.32
CA GLN A 270 -3.81 -1.85 9.59
C GLN A 270 -2.52 -1.20 10.13
N ARG A 271 -2.71 -0.25 11.07
CA ARG A 271 -1.71 0.60 11.71
C ARG A 271 -0.41 -0.11 12.15
N ILE A 272 0.71 0.58 11.93
CA ILE A 272 1.97 0.38 12.66
C ILE A 272 1.91 1.29 13.89
N ASP A 273 2.15 0.71 15.06
CA ASP A 273 2.38 1.39 16.33
C ASP A 273 3.90 1.63 16.45
N MET A 274 4.33 2.88 16.45
CA MET A 274 5.71 3.25 16.79
C MET A 274 5.62 3.95 18.14
N GLY A 275 6.14 3.28 19.19
CA GLY A 275 6.09 3.74 20.57
C GLY A 275 6.75 5.10 20.83
#